data_AF-A0A914SMP7-F1
#
_entry.id   AF-A0A914SMP7-F1
#
_cell.length_a   1.000
_cell.length_b   1.000
_cell.length_c   1.000
_cell.angle_alpha   90.00
_cell.angle_beta   90.00
_cell.angle_gamma   90.00
#
_symmetry.space_group_name_H-M   'P 1'
#
loop_
_entity.id
_entity.type
_entity.pdbx_description
1 polymer ?
#
loop_
_entity_poly.entity_id
_entity_poly.type
_entity_poly.pdbx_seq_one_letter_code
_entity_poly.pdbx_strand_id
1 'polypeptide(L)'
;MNNSLASETLAKIIQPTVKFSHSFRLVASIIYDVLLILTLLITLFQMAVYIKGRKLLKNMAFFIISWQMLINNLILLLVVIIYMTTVIFSDTRILSDQIYFILAFAQSFGYNGLLLFAFLLTTNRLMVFAFPKIGNFFFDRPRIFVTIFVVWILTAVLVTGIMLSPCPIIAKPEDLGFGSGCIGGEANMFNYVSFDFKGSGRFDSF
;
A
#
# COMPACT_ATOMS: atom_id res chain seq x y z
N MET A 1 -28.99 -17.40 -25.30
CA MET A 1 -28.08 -18.48 -24.86
C MET A 1 -26.64 -18.39 -25.41
N ASN A 2 -26.30 -17.39 -26.26
CA ASN A 2 -24.97 -17.33 -26.90
C ASN A 2 -23.92 -16.48 -26.16
N ASN A 3 -24.28 -15.80 -25.07
CA ASN A 3 -23.38 -14.84 -24.41
C ASN A 3 -22.36 -15.51 -23.48
N SER A 4 -22.57 -16.75 -23.01
CA SER A 4 -21.60 -17.41 -22.11
C SER A 4 -20.41 -18.02 -22.86
N LEU A 5 -20.61 -18.49 -24.09
CA LEU A 5 -19.52 -19.03 -24.91
C LEU A 5 -18.54 -17.92 -25.34
N ALA A 6 -19.06 -16.73 -25.62
CA ALA A 6 -18.26 -15.56 -25.97
C ALA A 6 -17.38 -15.09 -24.80
N SER A 7 -17.89 -15.10 -23.55
CA SER A 7 -17.09 -14.68 -22.39
C SER A 7 -15.97 -15.67 -22.05
N GLU A 8 -16.20 -16.97 -22.25
CA GLU A 8 -15.20 -18.01 -21.98
C GLU A 8 -14.04 -17.96 -23.00
N THR A 9 -14.35 -17.67 -24.26
CA THR A 9 -13.32 -17.52 -25.31
C THR A 9 -12.50 -16.24 -25.12
N LEU A 10 -13.15 -15.13 -24.73
CA LEU A 10 -12.46 -13.86 -24.44
C LEU A 10 -11.56 -13.95 -23.21
N ALA A 11 -11.99 -14.64 -22.15
CA ALA A 11 -11.17 -14.84 -20.95
C ALA A 11 -9.87 -15.61 -21.23
N LYS A 12 -9.87 -16.51 -22.23
CA LYS A 12 -8.71 -17.31 -22.61
C LYS A 12 -7.71 -16.58 -23.50
N ILE A 13 -8.15 -15.57 -24.26
CA ILE A 13 -7.29 -14.79 -25.17
C ILE A 13 -6.57 -13.64 -24.44
N ILE A 14 -7.15 -13.15 -23.34
CA ILE A 14 -6.71 -11.91 -22.68
C ILE A 14 -5.59 -12.08 -21.64
N GLN A 15 -5.21 -13.31 -21.28
CA GLN A 15 -4.04 -13.49 -20.42
C GLN A 15 -2.78 -13.75 -21.26
N PRO A 16 -2.02 -12.72 -21.66
CA PRO A 16 -0.66 -12.95 -22.13
C PRO A 16 0.10 -13.56 -20.96
N THR A 17 0.27 -14.88 -20.97
CA THR A 17 1.17 -15.57 -20.05
C THR A 17 2.57 -15.16 -20.45
N VAL A 18 3.03 -14.00 -19.96
CA VAL A 18 4.43 -13.60 -20.08
C VAL A 18 5.20 -14.61 -19.22
N LYS A 19 5.69 -15.66 -19.89
CA LYS A 19 6.51 -16.70 -19.26
C LYS A 19 7.87 -16.09 -18.96
N PHE A 20 7.96 -15.40 -17.83
CA PHE A 20 9.25 -14.96 -17.30
C PHE A 20 10.13 -16.18 -17.04
N SER A 21 11.41 -16.07 -17.39
CA SER A 21 12.41 -17.09 -17.06
C SER A 21 12.44 -17.33 -15.54
N HIS A 22 12.56 -18.59 -15.11
CA HIS A 22 12.67 -18.96 -13.70
C HIS A 22 13.82 -18.21 -12.99
N SER A 23 14.92 -17.97 -13.70
CA SER A 23 16.06 -17.22 -13.17
C SER A 23 15.69 -15.79 -12.80
N PHE A 24 14.85 -15.12 -13.58
CA PHE A 24 14.41 -13.75 -13.30
C PHE A 24 13.54 -13.69 -12.04
N ARG A 25 12.61 -14.65 -11.88
CA ARG A 25 11.75 -14.74 -10.68
C ARG A 25 12.59 -14.92 -9.41
N LEU A 26 13.61 -15.78 -9.47
CA LEU A 26 14.48 -16.06 -8.34
C LEU A 26 15.32 -14.81 -7.95
N VAL A 27 15.91 -14.14 -8.94
CA VAL A 27 16.68 -12.91 -8.70
C VAL A 27 15.79 -11.81 -8.11
N ALA A 28 14.59 -11.61 -8.67
CA ALA A 28 13.63 -10.63 -8.13
C ALA A 28 13.26 -10.96 -6.69
N SER A 29 12.93 -12.22 -6.38
CA SER A 29 12.62 -12.69 -5.02
C SER A 29 13.73 -12.34 -4.04
N ILE A 30 14.98 -12.69 -4.36
CA ILE A 30 16.14 -12.40 -3.48
C ILE A 30 16.27 -10.91 -3.21
N ILE A 31 16.15 -10.07 -4.24
CA ILE A 31 16.24 -8.61 -4.09
C ILE A 31 15.13 -8.10 -3.16
N TYR A 32 13.89 -8.57 -3.36
CA TYR A 32 12.76 -8.19 -2.52
C TYR A 32 12.94 -8.66 -1.07
N ASP A 33 13.41 -9.88 -0.83
CA ASP A 33 13.64 -10.42 0.52
C ASP A 33 14.69 -9.60 1.27
N VAL A 34 15.79 -9.21 0.60
CA VAL A 34 16.83 -8.35 1.18
C VAL A 34 16.26 -6.98 1.54
N LEU A 35 15.50 -6.35 0.63
CA LEU A 35 14.85 -5.06 0.87
C LEU A 35 13.87 -5.13 2.04
N LEU A 36 13.12 -6.24 2.15
CA LEU A 36 12.15 -6.47 3.19
C LEU A 36 12.81 -6.61 4.56
N ILE A 37 13.87 -7.42 4.66
CA ILE A 37 14.65 -7.59 5.89
C ILE A 37 15.26 -6.26 6.33
N LEU A 38 15.84 -5.52 5.38
CA LEU A 38 16.42 -4.20 5.68
C LEU A 38 15.36 -3.22 6.21
N THR A 39 14.19 -3.18 5.57
CA THR A 39 13.06 -2.32 5.98
C THR A 39 12.55 -2.70 7.37
N LEU A 40 12.47 -4.01 7.66
CA LEU A 40 12.11 -4.52 8.99
C LEU A 40 13.11 -4.05 10.05
N LEU A 41 14.41 -4.22 9.80
CA LEU A 41 15.45 -3.81 10.73
C LEU A 41 15.42 -2.30 11.02
N ILE A 42 15.26 -1.47 9.99
CA ILE A 42 15.13 -0.02 10.15
C ILE A 42 13.90 0.33 10.99
N THR A 43 12.76 -0.31 10.72
CA THR A 43 11.51 -0.06 11.44
C THR A 43 11.60 -0.49 12.90
N LEU A 44 12.21 -1.64 13.19
CA LEU A 44 12.45 -2.12 14.55
C LEU A 44 13.44 -1.21 15.29
N PHE A 45 14.51 -0.76 14.62
CA PHE A 45 15.45 0.19 15.20
C PHE A 45 14.77 1.52 15.54
N GLN A 46 13.95 2.06 14.63
CA GLN A 46 13.13 3.24 14.91
C GLN A 46 12.22 2.99 16.13
N MET A 47 11.52 1.85 16.18
CA MET A 47 10.67 1.53 17.33
C MET A 47 11.46 1.52 18.65
N ALA A 48 12.66 0.93 18.67
CA ALA A 48 13.54 0.90 19.83
C ALA A 48 13.96 2.31 20.27
N VAL A 49 14.33 3.18 19.31
CA VAL A 49 14.67 4.59 19.56
C VAL A 49 13.47 5.33 20.17
N TYR A 50 12.26 5.12 19.64
CA TYR A 50 11.03 5.73 20.16
C TYR A 50 10.71 5.25 21.59
N ILE A 51 10.87 3.96 21.88
CA ILE A 51 10.65 3.42 23.23
C ILE A 51 11.62 4.05 24.23
N LYS A 52 12.90 4.15 23.89
CA LYS A 52 13.93 4.76 24.75
C LYS A 52 13.70 6.27 24.94
N GLY A 53 13.32 6.97 23.87
CA GLY A 53 13.03 8.41 23.87
C GLY A 53 11.70 8.79 24.50
N ARG A 54 10.84 7.82 24.85
CA ARG A 54 9.47 8.05 25.30
C ARG A 54 9.40 9.04 26.46
N LYS A 55 10.26 8.92 27.49
CA LYS A 55 10.21 9.80 28.68
C LYS A 55 10.36 11.29 28.36
N LEU A 56 11.25 11.62 27.42
CA LEU A 56 11.53 13.02 27.04
C LEU A 56 10.47 13.56 26.08
N LEU A 57 9.91 12.69 25.23
CA LEU A 57 9.08 13.09 24.09
C LEU A 57 7.57 12.90 24.31
N LYS A 58 7.11 12.37 25.47
CA LYS A 58 5.67 12.19 25.76
C LYS A 58 4.84 13.48 25.65
N ASN A 59 5.49 14.63 25.78
CA ASN A 59 4.81 15.92 25.79
C ASN A 59 4.72 16.55 24.39
N MET A 60 5.42 15.98 23.39
CA MET A 60 5.48 16.54 22.05
C MET A 60 4.45 15.87 21.13
N ALA A 61 3.57 16.67 20.54
CA ALA A 61 2.59 16.24 19.54
C ALA A 61 3.24 15.44 18.40
N PHE A 62 4.38 15.93 17.93
CA PHE A 62 5.21 15.31 16.90
C PHE A 62 5.51 13.83 17.17
N PHE A 63 5.82 13.48 18.42
CA PHE A 63 6.18 12.11 18.79
C PHE A 63 4.98 11.17 18.71
N ILE A 64 3.80 11.63 19.13
CA ILE A 64 2.57 10.83 19.11
C ILE A 64 2.14 10.56 17.67
N ILE A 65 2.19 11.56 16.78
CA ILE A 65 1.85 11.40 15.36
C ILE A 65 2.83 10.46 14.68
N SER A 66 4.14 10.66 14.91
CA SER A 66 5.16 9.80 14.30
C SER A 66 5.08 8.34 14.79
N TRP A 67 4.62 8.12 16.03
CA TRP A 67 4.31 6.78 16.53
C TRP A 67 3.18 6.10 15.74
N GLN A 68 2.13 6.85 15.33
CA GLN A 68 1.07 6.31 14.48
C GLN A 68 1.58 5.96 13.07
N MET A 69 2.49 6.76 12.51
CA MET A 69 3.14 6.45 11.23
C MET A 69 3.93 5.14 11.31
N LEU A 70 4.65 4.92 12.40
CA LEU A 70 5.42 3.70 12.62
C LEU A 70 4.53 2.45 12.74
N ILE A 71 3.35 2.57 13.37
CA ILE A 71 2.34 1.50 13.40
C ILE A 71 1.85 1.18 11.99
N ASN A 72 1.48 2.18 11.19
CA ASN A 72 1.04 1.97 9.82
C ASN A 72 2.12 1.32 8.95
N ASN A 73 3.38 1.74 9.10
CA ASN A 73 4.50 1.13 8.41
C ASN A 73 4.69 -0.35 8.79
N LEU A 74 4.49 -0.70 10.07
CA LEU A 74 4.55 -2.09 10.52
C LEU A 74 3.41 -2.93 9.92
N ILE A 75 2.19 -2.40 9.86
CA ILE A 75 1.03 -3.07 9.23
C ILE A 75 1.34 -3.36 7.76
N LEU A 76 1.84 -2.35 7.01
CA LEU A 76 2.22 -2.52 5.62
C LEU A 76 3.28 -3.60 5.44
N LEU A 77 4.32 -3.58 6.27
CA LEU A 77 5.40 -4.54 6.19
C LEU A 77 4.91 -5.98 6.46
N LEU A 78 4.05 -6.18 7.45
CA LEU A 78 3.44 -7.49 7.72
C LEU A 78 2.62 -8.00 6.54
N VAL A 79 1.81 -7.13 5.91
CA VAL A 79 1.03 -7.51 4.74
C VAL A 79 1.92 -7.88 3.56
N VAL A 80 2.99 -7.11 3.31
CA VAL A 80 3.94 -7.40 2.24
C VAL A 80 4.69 -8.72 2.48
N ILE A 81 5.09 -9.01 3.72
CA ILE A 81 5.70 -10.31 4.07
C ILE A 81 4.76 -11.46 3.70
N ILE A 82 3.50 -11.38 4.12
CA ILE A 82 2.51 -12.43 3.85
C ILE A 82 2.28 -12.56 2.34
N TYR A 83 2.03 -11.44 1.66
CA TYR A 83 1.76 -11.44 0.23
C TYR A 83 2.92 -12.01 -0.57
N MET A 84 4.15 -11.55 -0.35
CA MET A 84 5.32 -12.02 -1.10
C MET A 84 5.64 -13.49 -0.82
N THR A 85 5.60 -13.91 0.45
CA THR A 85 5.80 -15.32 0.81
C THR A 85 4.83 -16.22 0.05
N THR A 86 3.56 -15.83 -0.03
CA THR A 86 2.55 -16.66 -0.68
C THR A 86 2.69 -16.71 -2.19
N VAL A 87 3.08 -15.60 -2.82
CA VAL A 87 3.34 -15.53 -4.27
C VAL A 87 4.58 -16.31 -4.68
N ILE A 88 5.63 -16.33 -3.84
CA ILE A 88 6.88 -17.04 -4.13
C ILE A 88 6.71 -18.55 -3.97
N PHE A 89 6.07 -18.99 -2.88
CA PHE A 89 5.97 -20.42 -2.55
C PHE A 89 4.84 -21.15 -3.27
N SER A 90 3.88 -20.42 -3.84
CA SER A 90 2.73 -21.05 -4.47
C SER A 90 2.49 -20.59 -5.89
N ASP A 91 2.71 -21.49 -6.84
CA ASP A 91 2.18 -21.37 -8.20
C ASP A 91 0.64 -21.59 -8.24
N THR A 92 0.02 -21.96 -7.11
CA THR A 92 -1.42 -22.20 -6.99
C THR A 92 -2.08 -21.24 -6.00
N ARG A 93 -3.40 -21.03 -6.10
CA ARG A 93 -4.14 -20.19 -5.15
C ARG A 93 -4.32 -20.94 -3.84
N ILE A 94 -3.33 -20.90 -2.96
CA ILE A 94 -3.41 -21.53 -1.62
C ILE A 94 -4.28 -20.70 -0.67
N LEU A 95 -4.31 -19.37 -0.81
CA LEU A 95 -5.11 -18.53 0.08
C LEU A 95 -6.56 -18.43 -0.41
N SER A 96 -7.47 -18.49 0.56
CA SER A 96 -8.88 -18.17 0.35
C SER A 96 -9.03 -16.73 -0.14
N ASP A 97 -10.00 -16.49 -1.02
CA ASP A 97 -10.35 -15.15 -1.53
C ASP A 97 -10.62 -14.17 -0.40
N GLN A 98 -11.15 -14.65 0.74
CA GLN A 98 -11.37 -13.83 1.94
C GLN A 98 -10.07 -13.30 2.53
N ILE A 99 -9.00 -14.10 2.54
CA ILE A 99 -7.71 -13.67 3.10
C ILE A 99 -7.07 -12.64 2.17
N TYR A 100 -7.15 -12.84 0.85
CA TYR A 100 -6.70 -11.83 -0.11
C TYR A 100 -7.43 -10.50 0.06
N PHE A 101 -8.75 -10.53 0.28
CA PHE A 101 -9.52 -9.33 0.56
C PHE A 101 -9.05 -8.62 1.83
N ILE A 102 -8.81 -9.36 2.92
CA ILE A 102 -8.31 -8.80 4.18
C ILE A 102 -6.91 -8.21 4.00
N LEU A 103 -6.01 -8.89 3.29
CA LEU A 103 -4.66 -8.39 3.01
C LEU A 103 -4.70 -7.12 2.16
N ALA A 104 -5.51 -7.10 1.10
CA ALA A 104 -5.70 -5.92 0.24
C ALA A 104 -6.29 -4.73 1.03
N PHE A 105 -7.25 -4.99 1.91
CA PHE A 105 -7.79 -3.99 2.82
C PHE A 105 -6.73 -3.46 3.78
N ALA A 106 -5.97 -4.34 4.45
CA ALA A 106 -4.92 -3.96 5.39
C ALA A 106 -3.79 -3.17 4.72
N GLN A 107 -3.40 -3.54 3.50
CA GLN A 107 -2.43 -2.80 2.69
C GLN A 107 -2.94 -1.40 2.38
N SER A 108 -4.17 -1.29 1.86
CA SER A 108 -4.79 -0.01 1.51
C SER A 108 -4.95 0.88 2.74
N PHE A 109 -5.32 0.29 3.88
CA PHE A 109 -5.47 0.97 5.16
C PHE A 109 -4.15 1.49 5.72
N GLY A 110 -3.10 0.66 5.76
CA GLY A 110 -1.78 1.09 6.21
C GLY A 110 -1.19 2.20 5.34
N TYR A 111 -1.40 2.12 4.02
CA TYR A 111 -0.87 3.09 3.07
C TYR A 111 -1.58 4.45 3.15
N ASN A 112 -2.92 4.45 3.11
CA ASN A 112 -3.71 5.68 3.25
C ASN A 112 -3.52 6.32 4.64
N GLY A 113 -3.44 5.49 5.68
CA GLY A 113 -3.13 5.94 7.03
C GLY A 113 -1.77 6.65 7.09
N LEU A 114 -0.73 6.05 6.48
CA LEU A 114 0.61 6.64 6.43
C LEU A 114 0.60 8.02 5.75
N LEU A 115 -0.10 8.16 4.62
CA LEU A 115 -0.23 9.44 3.90
C LEU A 115 -0.95 10.50 4.74
N LEU A 116 -2.09 10.17 5.34
CA LEU A 116 -2.85 11.11 6.17
C LEU A 116 -2.08 11.53 7.43
N PHE A 117 -1.33 10.62 8.06
CA PHE A 117 -0.47 10.98 9.18
C PHE A 117 0.76 11.79 8.76
N ALA A 118 1.34 11.53 7.59
CA ALA A 118 2.41 12.36 7.04
C ALA A 118 1.93 13.79 6.76
N PHE A 119 0.71 13.92 6.21
CA PHE A 119 0.05 15.21 6.02
C PHE A 119 -0.21 15.91 7.36
N LEU A 120 -0.72 15.19 8.37
CA LEU A 120 -0.94 15.72 9.72
C LEU A 120 0.37 16.18 10.37
N LEU A 121 1.46 15.44 10.20
CA LEU A 121 2.79 15.78 10.71
C LEU A 121 3.32 17.07 10.06
N THR A 122 3.16 17.20 8.75
CA THR A 122 3.58 18.38 7.99
C THR A 122 2.76 19.60 8.40
N THR A 123 1.44 19.43 8.54
CA THR A 123 0.53 20.47 9.03
C THR A 123 0.88 20.88 10.47
N ASN A 124 1.22 19.93 11.33
CA ASN A 124 1.66 20.21 12.69
C ASN A 124 2.90 21.13 12.71
N ARG A 125 3.92 20.79 11.92
CA ARG A 125 5.13 21.62 11.81
C ARG A 125 4.82 22.99 11.23
N LEU A 126 4.03 23.05 10.15
CA LEU A 126 3.62 24.31 9.53
C LEU A 126 2.88 25.22 10.52
N MET A 127 1.96 24.67 11.31
CA MET A 127 1.20 25.44 12.30
C MET A 127 2.08 25.98 13.44
N VAL A 128 3.06 25.20 13.90
CA VAL A 128 4.01 25.67 14.93
C VAL A 128 4.84 26.84 14.43
N PHE A 129 5.26 26.83 13.16
CA PHE A 129 6.06 27.91 12.58
C PHE A 129 5.24 29.12 12.13
N ALA A 130 4.12 28.91 11.44
CA ALA A 130 3.35 29.98 10.83
C ALA A 130 2.37 30.64 11.83
N PHE A 131 1.76 29.87 12.72
CA PHE A 131 0.67 30.33 13.58
C PHE A 131 0.73 29.72 14.99
N PRO A 132 1.68 30.13 15.86
CA PRO A 132 1.89 29.51 17.17
C PRO A 132 0.64 29.55 18.07
N LYS A 133 -0.19 30.59 17.95
CA LYS A 133 -1.46 30.71 18.69
C LYS A 133 -2.48 29.62 18.29
N ILE A 134 -2.59 29.33 17.00
CA ILE A 134 -3.50 28.31 16.46
C ILE A 134 -2.93 26.91 16.69
N GLY A 135 -1.61 26.76 16.56
CA GLY A 135 -0.89 25.51 16.82
C GLY A 135 -1.15 24.99 18.23
N ASN A 136 -1.03 25.84 19.24
CA ASN A 136 -1.29 25.45 20.63
C ASN A 136 -2.76 25.03 20.87
N PHE A 137 -3.71 25.60 20.12
CA PHE A 137 -5.12 25.22 20.25
C PHE A 137 -5.43 23.85 19.63
N PHE A 138 -4.86 23.52 18.47
CA PHE A 138 -5.12 22.23 17.79
C PHE A 138 -4.28 21.08 18.34
N PHE A 139 -3.03 21.34 18.74
CA PHE A 139 -2.07 20.31 19.13
C PHE A 139 -1.89 20.16 20.64
N ASP A 140 -2.90 20.58 21.40
CA ASP A 140 -2.92 20.36 22.83
C ASP A 140 -3.08 18.87 23.17
N ARG A 141 -2.55 18.45 24.33
CA ARG A 141 -2.43 17.04 24.71
C ARG A 141 -3.72 16.20 24.64
N PRO A 142 -4.89 16.66 25.11
CA PRO A 142 -6.11 15.87 24.96
C PRO A 142 -6.64 15.89 23.52
N ARG A 143 -6.43 16.99 22.80
CA ARG A 143 -6.98 17.22 21.46
C ARG A 143 -6.25 16.43 20.38
N ILE A 144 -4.96 16.17 20.56
CA ILE A 144 -4.21 15.35 19.60
C ILE A 144 -4.71 13.90 19.52
N PHE A 145 -5.19 13.33 20.63
CA PHE A 145 -5.79 11.99 20.58
C PHE A 145 -7.10 11.99 19.81
N VAL A 146 -7.88 13.07 19.92
CA VAL A 146 -9.11 13.26 19.13
C VAL A 146 -8.76 13.39 17.65
N THR A 147 -7.74 14.19 17.27
CA THR A 147 -7.36 14.33 15.86
C THR A 147 -6.83 13.02 15.28
N ILE A 148 -6.02 12.27 16.02
CA ILE A 148 -5.56 10.93 15.62
C ILE A 148 -6.74 9.99 15.42
N PHE A 149 -7.70 9.97 16.34
CA PHE A 149 -8.89 9.14 16.23
C PHE A 149 -9.74 9.50 15.00
N VAL A 150 -9.95 10.80 14.74
CA VAL A 150 -10.63 11.28 13.54
C VAL A 150 -9.90 10.85 12.27
N VAL A 151 -8.57 10.93 12.23
CA VAL A 151 -7.78 10.48 11.07
C VAL A 151 -7.90 8.97 10.85
N TRP A 152 -7.92 8.16 11.91
CA TRP A 152 -8.17 6.72 11.79
C TRP A 152 -9.56 6.42 11.22
N ILE A 153 -10.61 7.09 11.73
CA ILE A 153 -11.98 6.94 11.19
C ILE A 153 -12.02 7.37 9.72
N LEU A 154 -11.41 8.52 9.39
CA LEU A 154 -11.37 9.01 8.01
C LEU A 154 -10.67 8.01 7.08
N THR A 155 -9.56 7.41 7.53
CA THR A 155 -8.85 6.35 6.80
C THR A 155 -9.74 5.13 6.59
N ALA A 156 -10.45 4.67 7.63
CA ALA A 156 -11.33 3.52 7.55
C ALA A 156 -12.51 3.77 6.59
N VAL A 157 -13.13 4.94 6.66
CA VAL A 157 -14.24 5.34 5.77
C VAL A 157 -13.75 5.44 4.32
N LEU A 158 -12.60 6.06 4.08
CA LEU A 158 -12.03 6.20 2.75
C LEU A 158 -11.73 4.83 2.13
N VAL A 159 -11.04 3.96 2.85
CA VAL A 159 -10.68 2.62 2.34
C VAL A 159 -11.93 1.75 2.13
N THR A 160 -12.90 1.81 3.04
CA THR A 160 -14.17 1.09 2.89
C THR A 160 -14.96 1.62 1.69
N GLY A 161 -14.98 2.94 1.48
CA GLY A 161 -15.62 3.57 0.33
C GLY A 161 -15.01 3.13 -0.99
N ILE A 162 -13.67 3.06 -1.06
CA ILE A 162 -12.94 2.55 -2.23
C ILE A 162 -13.32 1.08 -2.48
N MET A 163 -13.31 0.24 -1.44
CA MET A 163 -13.59 -1.19 -1.57
C MET A 163 -15.06 -1.52 -1.90
N LEU A 164 -16.01 -0.68 -1.46
CA LEU A 164 -17.44 -0.85 -1.73
C LEU A 164 -17.89 -0.21 -3.04
N SER A 165 -17.10 0.69 -3.61
CA SER A 165 -17.48 1.37 -4.85
C SER A 165 -17.66 0.33 -5.98
N PRO A 166 -18.89 0.16 -6.52
CA PRO A 166 -19.12 -0.80 -7.58
C PRO A 166 -18.39 -0.31 -8.81
N CYS A 167 -17.27 -0.95 -9.11
CA CYS A 167 -16.48 -0.64 -10.29
C CYS A 167 -17.32 -0.90 -11.55
N PRO A 168 -17.70 0.14 -12.32
CA PRO A 168 -18.29 -0.10 -13.62
C PRO A 168 -17.16 -0.66 -14.51
N ILE A 169 -17.25 -1.94 -14.86
CA ILE A 169 -16.36 -2.56 -15.83
C ILE A 169 -16.67 -1.93 -17.19
N ILE A 170 -16.07 -0.78 -17.49
CA ILE A 170 -16.08 -0.22 -18.84
C ILE A 170 -15.01 -0.97 -19.62
N ALA A 171 -15.36 -2.16 -20.09
CA ALA A 171 -14.52 -2.94 -21.00
C ALA A 171 -14.43 -2.19 -22.34
N LYS A 172 -13.38 -1.39 -22.53
CA LYS A 172 -12.96 -1.02 -23.88
C LYS A 172 -12.04 -2.14 -24.40
N PRO A 173 -12.44 -2.84 -25.47
CA PRO A 173 -11.74 -4.03 -25.97
C PRO A 173 -10.39 -3.72 -26.65
N GLU A 174 -9.96 -2.47 -26.75
CA GLU A 174 -8.76 -2.09 -27.51
C GLU A 174 -7.53 -1.73 -26.64
N ASP A 175 -7.69 -1.62 -25.31
CA ASP A 175 -6.61 -1.27 -24.37
C ASP A 175 -6.23 -2.44 -23.43
N LEU A 176 -6.31 -3.68 -23.93
CA LEU A 176 -6.04 -4.92 -23.18
C LEU A 176 -4.54 -5.24 -23.02
N GLY A 177 -3.73 -4.21 -22.72
CA GLY A 177 -2.37 -4.34 -22.24
C GLY A 177 -2.33 -4.02 -20.74
N PHE A 178 -2.29 -5.06 -19.89
CA PHE A 178 -1.98 -4.99 -18.45
C PHE A 178 -2.62 -3.82 -17.67
N GLY A 179 -3.86 -4.05 -17.22
CA GLY A 179 -4.49 -3.23 -16.19
C GLY A 179 -5.94 -2.93 -16.51
N SER A 180 -6.83 -3.93 -16.40
CA SER A 180 -8.24 -3.64 -16.16
C SER A 180 -8.41 -3.14 -14.72
N GLY A 181 -7.80 -1.98 -14.45
CA GLY A 181 -8.05 -1.20 -13.26
C GLY A 181 -9.46 -0.64 -13.36
N CYS A 182 -10.14 -0.62 -12.22
CA CYS A 182 -11.29 0.23 -12.06
C CYS A 182 -10.84 1.67 -12.28
N ILE A 183 -11.06 2.19 -13.50
CA ILE A 183 -10.84 3.59 -13.86
C ILE A 183 -11.99 4.37 -13.20
N GLY A 184 -11.88 4.56 -11.89
CA GLY A 184 -12.95 5.14 -11.09
C GLY A 184 -12.65 5.18 -9.60
N GLY A 185 -11.39 5.42 -9.23
CA GLY A 185 -10.98 5.64 -7.84
C GLY A 185 -9.56 5.16 -7.55
N GLU A 186 -8.55 5.85 -8.10
CA GLU A 186 -7.14 5.72 -7.67
C GLU A 186 -6.37 4.41 -7.93
N ALA A 187 -6.67 3.68 -9.01
CA ALA A 187 -5.71 2.70 -9.56
C ALA A 187 -4.36 3.32 -10.02
N ASN A 188 -4.22 4.65 -9.97
CA ASN A 188 -2.97 5.37 -10.26
C ASN A 188 -1.97 5.42 -9.10
N MET A 189 -2.30 4.95 -7.89
CA MET A 189 -1.33 4.91 -6.79
C MET A 189 -0.67 3.54 -6.58
N PHE A 190 -1.25 2.48 -7.15
CA PHE A 190 -0.66 1.13 -7.16
C PHE A 190 0.22 0.85 -8.39
N ASN A 191 0.40 1.84 -9.27
CA ASN A 191 1.28 1.72 -10.43
C ASN A 191 2.78 2.00 -10.11
N TYR A 192 3.16 2.04 -8.82
CA TYR A 192 4.56 2.22 -8.40
C TYR A 192 5.34 0.93 -8.15
N VAL A 193 4.71 -0.25 -8.26
CA VAL A 193 5.44 -1.54 -8.29
C VAL A 193 4.84 -2.53 -9.30
N SER A 194 4.23 -2.04 -10.38
CA SER A 194 4.40 -2.76 -11.64
C SER A 194 5.70 -2.23 -12.21
N PHE A 195 6.79 -3.00 -12.06
CA PHE A 195 7.94 -2.84 -12.93
C PHE A 195 7.42 -3.10 -14.35
N ASP A 196 6.97 -2.06 -15.03
CA ASP A 196 6.81 -2.08 -16.48
C ASP A 196 8.23 -2.11 -17.07
N PHE A 197 8.85 -3.30 -17.03
CA PHE A 197 9.98 -3.61 -17.90
C PHE A 197 9.42 -3.72 -19.32
N LYS A 198 9.04 -2.58 -19.89
CA LYS A 198 8.98 -2.39 -21.33
C LYS A 198 10.40 -2.32 -21.87
N GLY A 199 11.16 -3.38 -21.61
CA GLY A 199 12.45 -3.65 -22.22
C GLY A 199 12.22 -4.03 -23.67
N SER A 200 12.02 -3.03 -24.52
CA SER A 200 12.20 -3.14 -25.96
C SER A 200 13.68 -3.35 -26.25
N GLY A 201 14.18 -4.54 -25.98
CA GLY A 201 15.50 -5.01 -26.36
C GLY A 201 15.35 -6.09 -27.42
N ARG A 202 15.16 -5.69 -28.67
CA ARG A 202 15.41 -6.55 -29.83
C ARG A 202 16.92 -6.83 -29.85
N PHE A 203 17.33 -7.92 -29.21
CA PHE A 203 18.68 -8.47 -29.38
C PHE A 203 18.71 -9.18 -30.74
N ASP A 204 19.01 -8.42 -31.78
CA ASP A 204 19.44 -8.99 -33.05
C ASP A 204 20.86 -9.55 -32.86
N SER A 205 21.00 -10.81 -33.22
CA SER A 205 22.18 -11.64 -33.04
C SER A 205 23.31 -11.18 -33.98
N PHE A 206 24.53 -11.06 -33.45
CA PHE A 206 25.78 -11.15 -34.21
C PHE A 206 26.53 -12.39 -33.74
#